data_AF-A0A3A8ZJX5-F1
#
_entry.id   AF-A0A3A8ZJX5-F1
#
_cell.length_a   1.000
_cell.length_b   1.000
_cell.length_c   1.000
_cell.angle_alpha   90.00
_cell.angle_beta   90.00
_cell.angle_gamma   90.00
#
_symmetry.space_group_name_H-M   'P 1'
#
loop_
_entity.id
_entity.type
_entity.pdbx_description
1 polymer ?
#
loop_
_entity_poly.entity_id
_entity_poly.type
_entity_poly.pdbx_seq_one_letter_code
_entity_poly.pdbx_strand_id
1 'polypeptide(L)'
;MYRKLARLVKETDAKIILHSGWRFWFDAELKPLCTEARKLAELLAKENLYISGVTPDLTTEEIRKTKKFSLVKADEILSWIGLHNDVTAWVVLDDLDLHNDQVRQHQVKTDPTTGLTLEDVEQAVKILTGNLKL
;
A
#
# COMPACT_ATOMS: atom_id res chain seq x y z
N MET A 1 -12.01 -9.68 -0.33
CA MET A 1 -10.81 -8.82 -0.46
C MET A 1 -10.64 -7.91 0.76
N TYR A 2 -11.52 -6.92 0.99
CA TYR A 2 -11.36 -5.94 2.09
C TYR A 2 -11.32 -6.54 3.52
N ARG A 3 -12.03 -7.64 3.79
CA ARG A 3 -11.97 -8.34 5.10
C ARG A 3 -10.58 -8.88 5.46
N LYS A 4 -9.78 -9.25 4.46
CA LYS A 4 -8.41 -9.76 4.68
C LYS A 4 -7.46 -8.63 5.03
N LEU A 5 -7.59 -7.49 4.33
CA LEU A 5 -6.89 -6.26 4.69
C LEU A 5 -7.31 -5.79 6.10
N ALA A 6 -8.60 -5.89 6.43
CA ALA A 6 -9.10 -5.58 7.77
C ALA A 6 -8.46 -6.43 8.85
N ARG A 7 -8.34 -7.75 8.60
CA ARG A 7 -7.64 -8.67 9.50
C ARG A 7 -6.19 -8.23 9.71
N LEU A 8 -5.44 -7.99 8.62
CA LEU A 8 -4.05 -7.54 8.68
C LEU A 8 -3.90 -6.27 9.53
N VAL A 9 -4.70 -5.24 9.25
CA VAL A 9 -4.63 -3.96 9.97
C VAL A 9 -5.02 -4.13 11.43
N LYS A 10 -6.08 -4.89 11.74
CA LYS A 10 -6.51 -5.11 13.14
C LYS A 10 -5.50 -5.93 13.95
N GLU A 11 -4.79 -6.86 13.32
CA GLU A 11 -3.77 -7.69 14.00
C GLU A 11 -2.45 -6.95 14.23
N THR A 12 -2.16 -5.92 13.44
CA THR A 12 -0.85 -5.22 13.45
C THR A 12 -0.92 -3.76 13.86
N ASP A 13 -2.13 -3.20 14.00
CA ASP A 13 -2.39 -1.77 14.18
C ASP A 13 -1.76 -0.89 13.08
N ALA A 14 -1.48 -1.48 11.90
CA ALA A 14 -0.82 -0.80 10.81
C ALA A 14 -1.72 0.24 10.13
N LYS A 15 -1.14 1.37 9.74
CA LYS A 15 -1.82 2.41 8.95
C LYS A 15 -1.79 2.07 7.46
N ILE A 16 -2.86 2.40 6.74
CA ILE A 16 -2.96 2.15 5.29
C ILE A 16 -2.45 3.38 4.52
N ILE A 17 -1.41 3.19 3.69
CA ILE A 17 -0.87 4.23 2.80
C ILE A 17 -1.10 3.82 1.34
N LEU A 18 -1.66 4.71 0.52
CA LEU A 18 -1.82 4.44 -0.91
C LEU A 18 -0.57 4.86 -1.69
N HIS A 19 0.04 3.91 -2.39
CA HIS A 19 1.13 4.21 -3.33
C HIS A 19 0.74 4.00 -4.80
N SER A 20 -0.41 3.37 -5.08
CA SER A 20 -0.88 3.14 -6.44
C SER A 20 -1.43 4.42 -7.09
N GLY A 21 -1.77 4.35 -8.38
CA GLY A 21 -2.46 5.44 -9.07
C GLY A 21 -3.81 5.84 -8.46
N TRP A 22 -4.36 5.04 -7.55
CA TRP A 22 -5.56 5.39 -6.79
C TRP A 22 -5.34 6.58 -5.86
N ARG A 23 -4.09 6.92 -5.52
CA ARG A 23 -3.74 8.14 -4.78
C ARG A 23 -4.32 9.41 -5.41
N PHE A 24 -4.41 9.45 -6.74
CA PHE A 24 -4.96 10.60 -7.49
C PHE A 24 -6.49 10.68 -7.44
N TRP A 25 -7.17 9.68 -6.86
CA TRP A 25 -8.61 9.70 -6.67
C TRP A 25 -9.03 10.34 -5.34
N PHE A 26 -8.08 10.88 -4.58
CA PHE A 26 -8.30 11.56 -3.32
C PHE A 26 -7.66 12.95 -3.35
N ASP A 27 -8.25 13.90 -2.63
CA ASP A 27 -7.66 15.23 -2.44
C ASP A 27 -6.61 15.24 -1.31
N ALA A 28 -6.07 16.42 -1.02
CA ALA A 28 -5.08 16.61 0.04
C ALA A 28 -5.59 16.29 1.45
N GLU A 29 -6.92 16.28 1.66
CA GLU A 29 -7.57 15.89 2.91
C GLU A 29 -8.02 14.41 2.89
N LEU A 30 -7.58 13.63 1.89
CA LEU A 30 -7.96 12.24 1.65
C LEU A 30 -9.46 12.04 1.41
N LYS A 31 -10.16 13.06 0.88
CA LYS A 31 -11.57 12.94 0.49
C LYS A 31 -11.67 12.38 -0.94
N PRO A 32 -12.60 11.43 -1.19
CA PRO A 32 -12.80 10.87 -2.52
C PRO A 32 -13.22 11.91 -3.58
N LEU A 33 -12.50 11.96 -4.70
CA LEU A 33 -12.78 12.82 -5.84
C LEU A 33 -13.66 12.14 -6.91
N CYS A 34 -13.74 10.81 -6.91
CA CYS A 34 -14.53 10.02 -7.85
C CYS A 34 -15.39 8.95 -7.16
N THR A 35 -16.30 8.35 -7.93
CA THR A 35 -17.23 7.32 -7.45
C THR A 35 -16.49 6.07 -6.95
N GLU A 36 -15.39 5.70 -7.60
CA GLU A 36 -14.56 4.55 -7.30
C GLU A 36 -13.84 4.72 -5.96
N ALA A 37 -13.24 5.89 -5.72
CA ALA A 37 -12.65 6.22 -4.42
C ALA A 37 -13.69 6.29 -3.31
N ARG A 38 -14.91 6.78 -3.60
CA ARG A 38 -16.00 6.79 -2.61
C ARG A 38 -16.38 5.37 -2.21
N LYS A 39 -16.57 4.49 -3.18
CA LYS A 39 -16.84 3.06 -2.94
C LYS A 39 -15.72 2.40 -2.14
N LEU A 40 -14.46 2.70 -2.46
CA LEU A 40 -13.30 2.19 -1.71
C LEU A 40 -13.35 2.65 -0.25
N ALA A 41 -13.52 3.96 -0.02
CA ALA A 41 -13.59 4.53 1.32
C ALA A 41 -14.75 3.94 2.13
N GLU A 42 -15.94 3.78 1.53
CA GLU A 42 -17.10 3.15 2.17
C GLU A 42 -16.85 1.67 2.52
N LEU A 43 -16.15 0.92 1.66
CA LEU A 43 -15.79 -0.47 1.92
C LEU A 43 -14.78 -0.61 3.07
N LEU A 44 -13.81 0.29 3.15
CA LEU A 44 -12.84 0.34 4.26
C LEU A 44 -13.54 0.74 5.57
N ALA A 45 -14.41 1.75 5.53
CA ALA A 45 -15.14 2.25 6.69
C ALA A 45 -16.06 1.19 7.31
N LYS A 46 -16.62 0.27 6.52
CA LYS A 46 -17.39 -0.89 7.04
C LYS A 46 -16.59 -1.78 7.99
N GLU A 47 -15.28 -1.77 7.87
CA GLU A 47 -14.36 -2.53 8.73
C GLU A 47 -13.62 -1.65 9.74
N ASN A 48 -14.01 -0.38 9.87
CA ASN A 48 -13.34 0.66 10.67
C ASN A 48 -11.88 0.91 10.22
N LEU A 49 -11.64 0.85 8.91
CA LEU A 49 -10.33 1.14 8.31
C LEU A 49 -10.36 2.47 7.56
N TYR A 50 -9.20 3.14 7.54
CA TYR A 50 -9.02 4.44 6.91
C TYR A 50 -7.68 4.52 6.20
N ILE A 51 -7.65 5.21 5.06
CA ILE A 51 -6.39 5.61 4.42
C ILE A 51 -5.79 6.72 5.27
N SER A 52 -4.54 6.54 5.69
CA SER A 52 -3.82 7.47 6.56
C SER A 52 -2.83 8.36 5.80
N GLY A 53 -2.61 8.09 4.52
CA GLY A 53 -1.71 8.89 3.69
C GLY A 53 -1.54 8.33 2.28
N VAL A 54 -0.75 9.05 1.49
CA VAL A 54 -0.38 8.66 0.13
C VAL A 54 1.12 8.91 -0.09
N THR A 55 1.76 8.10 -0.94
CA THR A 55 3.15 8.37 -1.35
C THR A 55 3.21 9.57 -2.29
N PRO A 56 4.35 10.29 -2.37
CA PRO A 56 4.53 11.33 -3.38
C PRO A 56 4.42 10.76 -4.81
N ASP A 57 4.17 11.63 -5.79
CA ASP A 57 4.28 11.32 -7.21
C ASP A 57 5.65 11.77 -7.74
N LEU A 58 6.56 10.83 -7.94
CA LEU A 58 7.88 11.07 -8.53
C LEU A 58 7.89 10.75 -10.04
N THR A 59 6.73 10.50 -10.63
CA THR A 59 6.59 10.21 -12.05
C THR A 59 7.03 11.40 -12.92
N THR A 60 8.02 11.17 -13.79
CA THR A 60 8.47 12.13 -14.80
C THR A 60 7.63 12.04 -16.09
N GLU A 61 7.70 13.06 -16.95
CA GLU A 61 7.06 13.04 -18.28
C GLU A 61 7.53 11.87 -19.15
N GLU A 62 8.79 11.47 -19.02
CA GLU A 62 9.32 10.30 -19.73
C GLU A 62 8.65 9.01 -19.25
N ILE A 63 8.45 8.87 -17.93
CA ILE A 63 7.74 7.72 -17.37
C ILE A 63 6.28 7.71 -17.79
N ARG A 64 5.62 8.88 -17.85
CA ARG A 64 4.24 8.98 -18.37
C ARG A 64 4.15 8.53 -19.82
N LYS A 65 5.09 8.97 -20.67
CA LYS A 65 5.15 8.58 -22.09
C LYS A 65 5.42 7.09 -22.29
N THR A 66 6.35 6.53 -21.52
CA THR A 66 6.76 5.12 -21.62
C THR A 66 5.89 4.17 -20.80
N LYS A 67 5.02 4.69 -19.93
CA LYS A 67 4.16 3.96 -18.99
C LYS A 67 4.91 3.05 -18.02
N LYS A 68 6.17 3.35 -17.72
CA LYS A 68 7.05 2.55 -16.83
C LYS A 68 6.94 2.96 -15.36
N PHE A 69 5.72 3.08 -14.84
CA PHE A 69 5.47 3.59 -13.48
C PHE A 69 6.09 2.73 -12.37
N SER A 70 6.27 1.41 -12.61
CA SER A 70 6.89 0.52 -11.62
C SER A 70 8.32 0.91 -11.27
N LEU A 71 9.03 1.63 -12.16
CA LEU A 71 10.41 2.06 -11.93
C LEU A 71 10.56 3.15 -10.86
N VAL A 72 9.49 3.90 -10.56
CA VAL A 72 9.54 4.98 -9.55
C VAL A 72 8.78 4.66 -8.27
N LYS A 73 7.88 3.67 -8.30
CA LYS A 73 7.08 3.29 -7.12
C LYS A 73 7.93 2.99 -5.89
N ALA A 74 9.07 2.30 -6.08
CA ALA A 74 9.97 1.99 -4.97
C ALA A 74 10.54 3.27 -4.33
N ASP A 75 11.00 4.21 -5.14
CA ASP A 75 11.54 5.49 -4.67
C ASP A 75 10.47 6.33 -3.96
N GLU A 76 9.23 6.32 -4.47
CA GLU A 76 8.10 6.99 -3.82
C GLU A 76 7.79 6.41 -2.43
N ILE A 77 7.80 5.08 -2.31
CA ILE A 77 7.59 4.37 -1.03
C ILE A 77 8.72 4.70 -0.06
N LEU A 78 9.98 4.57 -0.48
CA LEU A 78 11.14 4.83 0.36
C LEU A 78 11.24 6.31 0.76
N SER A 79 10.89 7.23 -0.14
CA SER A 79 10.80 8.66 0.18
C SER A 79 9.73 8.94 1.23
N TRP A 80 8.57 8.27 1.15
CA TRP A 80 7.52 8.45 2.16
C TRP A 80 7.99 7.93 3.52
N ILE A 81 8.58 6.73 3.57
CA ILE A 81 9.10 6.13 4.81
C ILE A 81 10.19 7.01 5.43
N GLY A 82 11.13 7.52 4.63
CA GLY A 82 12.21 8.39 5.13
C GLY A 82 11.75 9.72 5.73
N LEU A 83 10.52 10.16 5.43
CA LEU A 83 9.92 11.36 6.02
C LEU A 83 9.11 11.05 7.29
N HIS A 84 8.83 9.78 7.59
CA HIS A 84 8.01 9.34 8.72
C HIS A 84 8.87 8.51 9.69
N ASN A 85 9.68 9.21 10.49
CA ASN A 85 10.61 8.59 11.45
C ASN A 85 9.91 7.78 12.57
N ASP A 86 8.59 7.91 12.71
CA ASP A 86 7.75 7.13 13.63
C ASP A 86 7.41 5.73 13.10
N VAL A 87 7.67 5.43 11.82
CA VAL A 87 7.42 4.13 11.21
C VAL A 87 8.50 3.13 11.62
N THR A 88 8.11 2.11 12.38
CA THR A 88 9.03 1.06 12.88
C THR A 88 9.04 -0.20 12.02
N ALA A 89 7.97 -0.46 11.28
CA ALA A 89 7.84 -1.59 10.36
C ALA A 89 6.88 -1.23 9.21
N TRP A 90 7.06 -1.84 8.05
CA TRP A 90 6.23 -1.60 6.86
C TRP A 90 6.22 -2.81 5.93
N VAL A 91 5.14 -2.92 5.16
CA VAL A 91 4.93 -3.94 4.13
C VAL A 91 4.24 -3.32 2.93
N VAL A 92 4.60 -3.76 1.72
CA VAL A 92 3.97 -3.34 0.46
C VAL A 92 3.12 -4.49 -0.07
N LEU A 93 1.85 -4.20 -0.39
CA LEU A 93 0.92 -5.12 -1.04
C LEU A 93 0.69 -4.63 -2.48
N ASP A 94 1.45 -5.15 -3.44
CA ASP A 94 1.35 -4.76 -4.85
C ASP A 94 1.74 -5.95 -5.74
N ASP A 95 1.01 -6.14 -6.84
CA ASP A 95 1.16 -7.24 -7.79
C ASP A 95 2.31 -7.04 -8.79
N LEU A 96 2.88 -5.84 -8.87
CA LEU A 96 3.99 -5.51 -9.77
C LEU A 96 5.36 -5.90 -9.20
N ASP A 97 6.36 -6.05 -10.08
CA ASP A 97 7.75 -5.97 -9.65
C ASP A 97 8.12 -4.49 -9.47
N LEU A 98 8.63 -4.14 -8.29
CA LEU A 98 9.01 -2.77 -7.93
C LEU A 98 10.51 -2.49 -8.13
N HIS A 99 11.27 -3.47 -8.66
CA HIS A 99 12.65 -3.30 -9.14
C HIS A 99 13.63 -2.72 -8.11
N ASN A 100 13.41 -2.97 -6.82
CA ASN A 100 14.27 -2.48 -5.74
C ASN A 100 14.45 -3.58 -4.68
N ASP A 101 15.71 -3.91 -4.36
CA ASP A 101 16.03 -5.02 -3.46
C ASP A 101 15.61 -4.77 -2.00
N GLN A 102 15.63 -3.52 -1.55
CA GLN A 102 15.15 -3.16 -0.21
C GLN A 102 13.62 -3.33 -0.15
N VAL A 103 12.89 -2.79 -1.12
CA VAL A 103 11.42 -2.93 -1.17
C VAL A 103 11.01 -4.39 -1.33
N ARG A 104 11.75 -5.18 -2.11
CA ARG A 104 11.49 -6.62 -2.30
C ARG A 104 11.45 -7.41 -1.00
N GLN A 105 12.27 -7.04 0.00
CA GLN A 105 12.27 -7.68 1.32
C GLN A 105 11.02 -7.37 2.14
N HIS A 106 10.34 -6.27 1.82
CA HIS A 106 9.13 -5.79 2.48
C HIS A 106 7.88 -5.98 1.61
N GLN A 107 7.98 -6.64 0.45
CA GLN A 107 6.86 -6.79 -0.47
C GLN A 107 6.20 -8.16 -0.33
N VAL A 108 4.87 -8.15 -0.22
CA VAL A 108 4.03 -9.31 -0.51
C VAL A 108 3.41 -9.09 -1.89
N LYS A 109 3.89 -9.87 -2.85
CA LYS A 109 3.47 -9.75 -4.24
C LYS A 109 2.15 -10.50 -4.47
N THR A 110 1.05 -9.78 -4.35
CA THR A 110 -0.29 -10.34 -4.53
C THR A 110 -0.54 -10.76 -5.97
N ASP A 111 -1.37 -11.77 -6.19
CA ASP A 111 -1.78 -12.15 -7.53
C ASP A 111 -2.87 -11.19 -8.08
N PRO A 112 -2.75 -10.67 -9.31
CA PRO A 112 -3.71 -9.70 -9.86
C PRO A 112 -5.10 -10.28 -10.14
N THR A 113 -5.23 -11.61 -10.23
CA THR A 113 -6.49 -12.29 -10.55
C THR A 113 -7.29 -12.61 -9.29
N THR A 114 -6.61 -13.07 -8.24
CA THR A 114 -7.20 -13.52 -6.98
C THR A 114 -7.10 -12.47 -5.87
N GLY A 115 -6.20 -11.50 -6.02
CA GLY A 115 -5.92 -10.43 -5.07
C GLY A 115 -5.30 -10.95 -3.78
N LEU A 116 -5.46 -10.18 -2.70
CA LEU A 116 -4.96 -10.54 -1.37
C LEU A 116 -5.59 -11.86 -0.88
N THR A 117 -4.74 -12.85 -0.59
CA THR A 117 -5.08 -14.16 -0.02
C THR A 117 -4.89 -14.19 1.51
N LEU A 118 -5.13 -15.33 2.17
CA LEU A 118 -4.87 -15.45 3.61
C LEU A 118 -3.37 -15.66 3.86
N GLU A 119 -2.72 -16.39 2.98
CA GLU A 119 -1.29 -16.65 2.94
C GLU A 119 -0.51 -15.33 2.81
N ASP A 120 -0.98 -14.43 1.92
CA ASP A 120 -0.41 -13.08 1.79
C ASP A 120 -0.54 -12.27 3.09
N VAL A 121 -1.70 -12.37 3.78
CA VAL A 121 -1.90 -11.69 5.08
C VAL A 121 -0.93 -12.22 6.12
N GLU A 122 -0.75 -13.55 6.21
CA GLU A 122 0.19 -14.15 7.15
C GLU A 122 1.64 -13.74 6.86
N GLN A 123 2.02 -13.63 5.58
CA GLN A 123 3.32 -13.11 5.19
C GLN A 123 3.47 -11.63 5.59
N ALA A 124 2.45 -10.81 5.35
CA ALA A 124 2.47 -9.40 5.70
C ALA A 124 2.56 -9.17 7.22
N VAL A 125 1.83 -9.95 8.03
CA VAL A 125 1.96 -9.91 9.49
C VAL A 125 3.39 -10.27 9.91
N LYS A 126 3.99 -11.33 9.35
CA LYS A 126 5.37 -11.70 9.68
C LYS A 126 6.39 -10.60 9.38
N ILE A 127 6.22 -9.89 8.25
CA ILE A 127 7.05 -8.75 7.89
C ILE A 127 6.89 -7.62 8.91
N LEU A 128 5.65 -7.31 9.31
CA LEU A 128 5.35 -6.23 10.24
C LEU A 128 5.76 -6.50 11.70
N THR A 129 5.72 -7.77 12.15
CA THR A 129 6.02 -8.15 13.54
C THR A 129 7.39 -8.78 13.74
N GLY A 130 8.17 -8.96 12.67
CA GLY A 130 9.54 -9.49 12.73
C GLY A 130 9.64 -10.95 13.19
N ASN A 131 8.67 -11.81 12.83
CA ASN A 131 8.57 -13.21 13.27
C ASN A 131 8.42 -13.42 14.79
N LEU A 132 7.95 -12.43 15.55
CA LEU A 132 7.50 -12.69 16.93
C LEU A 132 6.32 -13.67 16.85
N LYS A 133 6.57 -14.94 17.23
CA LYS A 133 5.51 -15.88 17.55
C LYS A 133 4.69 -15.25 18.68
N LEU A 134 3.48 -14.80 18.37
CA LEU A 134 2.43 -14.61 19.38
C LEU A 134 2.18 -15.94 20.10
#